data_AF-A0A2S1YHL9-F1
#
_entry.id   AF-A0A2S1YHL9-F1
#
_cell.length_a   1.000
_cell.length_b   1.000
_cell.length_c   1.000
_cell.angle_alpha   90.00
_cell.angle_beta   90.00
_cell.angle_gamma   90.00
#
_symmetry.space_group_name_H-M   'P 1'
#
loop_
_entity.id
_entity.type
_entity.pdbx_description
1 polymer ?
#
loop_
_entity_poly.entity_id
_entity_poly.type
_entity_poly.pdbx_seq_one_letter_code
_entity_poly.pdbx_strand_id
1 'polypeptide(L)'
;MNKNLLLTVFVLILIGFSSCNKTKEKTESVQVSEIPTVEEVFEGDTASAEIKKRPEDFIPKGYVPFDTITGDFNKDGLEDYILIIKGTDKSKVITDEYRGKLDRNRRGIIALINKNDGYELAVKNYDCFSSENEEGGVYYAPELDLEIKNGKLYIAYRHGRYGYWEYTFRYQNNDFELIGYDASSNRGPVTLAETSINFLTRKKIVNQNTNDDADVGEEVFEKTETKLSPNKLLRLSDISDFDELDVSGD
;
A
#
# COMPACT_ATOMS: atom_id res chain seq x y z
N MET A 1 -28.72 31.49 -19.55
CA MET A 1 -30.20 31.59 -19.66
C MET A 1 -30.59 30.61 -20.76
N ASN A 2 -31.23 29.47 -20.49
CA ASN A 2 -32.54 29.30 -19.87
C ASN A 2 -32.63 28.06 -18.97
N LYS A 3 -33.43 28.21 -17.91
CA LYS A 3 -33.85 27.23 -16.91
C LYS A 3 -35.07 26.45 -17.43
N ASN A 4 -35.29 25.24 -16.90
CA ASN A 4 -36.56 24.52 -16.70
C ASN A 4 -36.18 23.30 -15.83
N LEU A 5 -36.39 23.19 -14.52
CA LEU A 5 -37.54 23.38 -13.61
C LEU A 5 -38.81 22.62 -14.03
N LEU A 6 -38.97 21.41 -13.48
CA LEU A 6 -40.29 20.86 -13.20
C LEU A 6 -40.25 20.05 -11.89
N LEU A 7 -41.15 20.45 -11.01
CA LEU A 7 -41.36 20.04 -9.63
C LEU A 7 -42.74 19.35 -9.62
N THR A 8 -42.85 18.14 -9.10
CA THR A 8 -44.17 17.60 -8.71
C THR A 8 -44.07 16.78 -7.44
N VAL A 9 -45.03 17.03 -6.57
CA VAL A 9 -45.06 16.82 -5.12
C VAL A 9 -46.17 15.83 -4.77
N PHE A 10 -45.92 15.03 -3.71
CA PHE A 10 -46.82 14.35 -2.75
C PHE A 10 -47.96 13.45 -3.22
N VAL A 11 -48.05 12.26 -2.59
CA VAL A 11 -49.24 11.85 -1.81
C VAL A 11 -48.80 11.00 -0.60
N LEU A 12 -49.12 11.47 0.60
CA LEU A 12 -49.04 10.75 1.87
C LEU A 12 -50.43 10.13 2.14
N ILE A 13 -50.53 8.84 2.46
CA ILE A 13 -51.77 8.21 2.94
C ILE A 13 -51.57 7.77 4.39
N LEU A 14 -52.41 8.35 5.26
CA LEU A 14 -52.55 8.09 6.69
C LEU A 14 -53.93 7.47 6.92
N ILE A 15 -53.98 6.25 7.45
CA ILE A 15 -55.14 5.64 8.13
C ILE A 15 -54.53 4.61 9.10
N GLY A 16 -54.79 4.54 10.40
CA GLY A 16 -55.83 5.10 11.23
C GLY A 16 -56.59 3.98 11.97
N PHE A 17 -56.53 4.02 13.31
CA PHE A 17 -57.45 3.44 14.31
C PHE A 17 -57.10 2.15 15.08
N SER A 18 -56.82 2.40 16.37
CA SER A 18 -57.54 1.89 17.56
C SER A 18 -57.51 0.40 17.93
N SER A 19 -57.00 0.08 19.13
CA SER A 19 -57.86 0.01 20.33
C SER A 19 -57.08 -0.52 21.56
N CYS A 20 -57.37 0.07 22.72
CA CYS A 20 -56.92 -0.33 24.06
C CYS A 20 -57.82 -1.44 24.62
N ASN A 21 -57.27 -2.42 25.36
CA ASN A 21 -57.67 -2.62 26.76
C ASN A 21 -56.79 -3.60 27.56
N LYS A 22 -56.61 -3.22 28.84
CA LYS A 22 -56.07 -3.97 29.98
C LYS A 22 -56.89 -5.26 30.22
N THR A 23 -56.41 -6.34 30.84
CA THR A 23 -56.08 -6.41 32.27
C THR A 23 -55.51 -7.79 32.64
N LYS A 24 -54.55 -7.76 33.57
CA LYS A 24 -53.98 -8.77 34.48
C LYS A 24 -54.75 -10.09 34.70
N GLU A 25 -53.97 -11.17 34.76
CA GLU A 25 -54.13 -12.22 35.78
C GLU A 25 -52.76 -12.55 36.41
N LYS A 26 -52.82 -12.93 37.69
CA LYS A 26 -51.73 -13.22 38.63
C LYS A 26 -51.79 -14.73 38.96
N THR A 27 -50.81 -15.23 39.72
CA THR A 27 -50.75 -16.55 40.42
C THR A 27 -49.94 -17.56 39.59
N GLU A 28 -48.89 -18.25 40.03
CA GLU A 28 -48.36 -18.57 41.36
C GLU A 28 -46.87 -18.99 41.27
N SER A 29 -46.23 -19.05 42.41
CA SER A 29 -44.83 -19.37 42.69
C SER A 29 -44.41 -20.82 42.41
N VAL A 30 -43.22 -21.04 41.83
CA VAL A 30 -42.41 -22.25 42.05
C VAL A 30 -40.92 -21.86 42.12
N GLN A 31 -40.26 -22.39 43.14
CA GLN A 31 -38.84 -22.19 43.47
C GLN A 31 -37.92 -22.79 42.40
N VAL A 32 -36.85 -22.08 42.06
CA VAL A 32 -35.78 -22.55 41.16
C VAL A 32 -34.51 -22.75 41.97
N SER A 33 -34.04 -24.00 41.96
CA SER A 33 -32.75 -24.48 42.41
C SER A 33 -31.59 -23.90 41.58
N GLU A 34 -30.50 -23.55 42.25
CA GLU A 34 -29.23 -23.09 41.67
C GLU A 34 -28.68 -24.03 40.60
N ILE A 35 -28.19 -23.45 39.49
CA ILE A 35 -27.33 -24.09 38.48
C ILE A 35 -26.05 -23.25 38.43
N PRO A 36 -24.85 -23.86 38.48
CA PRO A 36 -23.60 -23.12 38.61
C PRO A 36 -23.23 -22.43 37.29
N THR A 37 -22.81 -21.19 37.41
CA THR A 37 -22.23 -20.38 36.33
C THR A 37 -20.87 -20.97 35.97
N VAL A 38 -20.75 -21.49 34.75
CA VAL A 38 -19.47 -21.84 34.15
C VAL A 38 -18.88 -20.56 33.60
N GLU A 39 -17.80 -20.07 34.22
CA GLU A 39 -16.97 -19.00 33.65
C GLU A 39 -16.26 -19.57 32.41
N GLU A 40 -16.66 -19.10 31.24
CA GLU A 40 -15.92 -19.33 30.00
C GLU A 40 -14.82 -18.27 29.91
N VAL A 41 -13.64 -18.64 30.41
CA VAL A 41 -12.39 -17.88 30.19
C VAL A 41 -11.94 -18.15 28.76
N PHE A 42 -12.33 -17.27 27.85
CA PHE A 42 -11.64 -17.08 26.58
C PHE A 42 -10.72 -15.85 26.72
N GLU A 43 -9.57 -16.03 27.36
CA GLU A 43 -8.43 -15.14 27.17
C GLU A 43 -7.81 -15.46 25.81
N GLY A 44 -8.39 -14.89 24.76
CA GLY A 44 -7.65 -14.60 23.56
C GLY A 44 -6.78 -13.38 23.84
N ASP A 45 -5.46 -13.54 23.82
CA ASP A 45 -4.50 -12.45 23.75
C ASP A 45 -4.75 -11.61 22.49
N THR A 46 -5.72 -10.70 22.55
CA THR A 46 -5.77 -9.54 21.67
C THR A 46 -4.88 -8.49 22.31
N ALA A 47 -3.59 -8.53 21.97
CA ALA A 47 -2.73 -7.37 22.17
C ALA A 47 -3.41 -6.20 21.45
N SER A 48 -4.06 -5.32 22.21
CA SER A 48 -4.69 -4.10 21.70
C SER A 48 -3.62 -3.33 20.93
N ALA A 49 -3.87 -3.09 19.64
CA ALA A 49 -2.95 -2.38 18.79
C ALA A 49 -2.68 -0.99 19.39
N GLU A 50 -1.40 -0.65 19.57
CA GLU A 50 -1.00 0.60 20.20
C GLU A 50 -1.42 1.79 19.32
N ILE A 51 -2.30 2.65 19.85
CA ILE A 51 -2.70 3.90 19.21
C ILE A 51 -1.80 5.04 19.68
N LYS A 52 -1.10 5.69 18.76
CA LYS A 52 -0.27 6.88 19.06
C LYS A 52 -0.86 8.12 18.41
N LYS A 53 -0.65 9.29 19.02
CA LYS A 53 -1.25 10.54 18.55
C LYS A 53 -0.56 11.11 17.31
N ARG A 54 0.74 10.90 17.16
CA ARG A 54 1.51 11.45 16.03
C ARG A 54 2.13 10.33 15.21
N PRO A 55 2.15 10.43 13.87
CA PRO A 55 2.81 9.43 13.02
C PRO A 55 4.27 9.19 13.42
N GLU A 56 5.01 10.24 13.76
CA GLU A 56 6.44 10.18 14.06
C GLU A 56 6.73 9.39 15.34
N ASP A 57 5.74 9.18 16.21
CA ASP A 57 5.88 8.37 17.43
C ASP A 57 6.05 6.87 17.09
N PHE A 58 5.83 6.46 15.83
CA PHE A 58 6.10 5.11 15.32
C PHE A 58 7.54 4.92 14.81
N ILE A 59 8.33 6.00 14.67
CA ILE A 59 9.70 5.91 14.17
C ILE A 59 10.60 5.34 15.29
N PRO A 60 11.26 4.18 15.06
CA PRO A 60 12.10 3.58 16.07
C PRO A 60 13.42 4.35 16.26
N LYS A 61 14.07 4.13 17.42
CA LYS A 61 15.42 4.65 17.66
C LYS A 61 16.38 4.15 16.58
N GLY A 62 17.29 5.01 16.16
CA GLY A 62 18.25 4.72 15.08
C GLY A 62 17.73 5.06 13.68
N TYR A 63 16.53 5.65 13.59
CA TYR A 63 15.94 6.16 12.36
C TYR A 63 15.47 7.60 12.53
N VAL A 64 15.38 8.31 11.41
CA VAL A 64 14.82 9.67 11.29
C VAL A 64 13.76 9.70 10.18
N PRO A 65 12.77 10.62 10.25
CA PRO A 65 11.88 10.86 9.12
C PRO A 65 12.68 11.24 7.87
N PHE A 66 12.26 10.72 6.72
CA PHE A 66 12.81 11.05 5.41
C PHE A 66 11.75 11.70 4.51
N ASP A 67 10.56 11.11 4.45
CA ASP A 67 9.43 11.63 3.67
C ASP A 67 8.09 11.17 4.24
N THR A 68 6.98 11.77 3.81
CA THR A 68 5.62 11.41 4.22
C THR A 68 4.67 11.47 3.04
N ILE A 69 3.94 10.37 2.83
CA ILE A 69 2.90 10.23 1.83
C ILE A 69 1.58 10.03 2.57
N THR A 70 0.50 10.65 2.08
CA THR A 70 -0.83 10.47 2.65
C THR A 70 -1.82 9.97 1.60
N GLY A 71 -2.85 9.28 2.07
CA GLY A 71 -3.94 8.79 1.23
C GLY A 71 -4.70 7.64 1.87
N ASP A 72 -5.96 7.49 1.52
CA ASP A 72 -6.83 6.41 2.02
C ASP A 72 -6.47 5.08 1.35
N PHE A 73 -5.56 4.30 1.94
CA PHE A 73 -5.14 3.01 1.38
C PHE A 73 -6.02 1.85 1.85
N ASN A 74 -6.68 1.99 3.01
CA ASN A 74 -7.54 0.96 3.59
C ASN A 74 -9.02 1.07 3.14
N LYS A 75 -9.38 2.18 2.49
CA LYS A 75 -10.71 2.52 1.95
C LYS A 75 -11.79 2.72 3.00
N ASP A 76 -11.43 3.22 4.17
CA ASP A 76 -12.38 3.56 5.24
C ASP A 76 -12.88 5.02 5.17
N GLY A 77 -12.34 5.81 4.22
CA GLY A 77 -12.70 7.20 4.01
C GLY A 77 -11.88 8.20 4.83
N LEU A 78 -10.92 7.72 5.64
CA LEU A 78 -9.96 8.54 6.35
C LEU A 78 -8.62 8.55 5.62
N GLU A 79 -7.90 9.67 5.72
CA GLU A 79 -6.57 9.79 5.12
C GLU A 79 -5.54 9.08 6.02
N ASP A 80 -4.99 7.97 5.52
CA ASP A 80 -3.92 7.20 6.16
C ASP A 80 -2.54 7.81 5.85
N TYR A 81 -1.51 7.35 6.58
CA TYR A 81 -0.14 7.87 6.48
C TYR A 81 0.86 6.77 6.12
N ILE A 82 1.81 7.13 5.27
CA ILE A 82 3.03 6.36 5.02
C ILE A 82 4.22 7.25 5.35
N LEU A 83 5.06 6.80 6.28
CA LEU A 83 6.34 7.43 6.61
C LEU A 83 7.45 6.69 5.89
N ILE A 84 8.28 7.44 5.18
CA ILE A 84 9.61 6.96 4.78
C ILE A 84 10.57 7.37 5.87
N ILE A 85 11.35 6.40 6.36
CA ILE A 85 12.35 6.61 7.40
C ILE A 85 13.73 6.30 6.84
N LYS A 86 14.78 6.91 7.41
CA LYS A 86 16.17 6.64 7.06
C LYS A 86 16.96 6.25 8.30
N GLY A 87 17.79 5.21 8.18
CA GLY A 87 18.70 4.82 9.26
C GLY A 87 19.71 5.93 9.59
N THR A 88 20.29 5.89 10.79
CA THR A 88 21.27 6.90 11.25
C THR A 88 22.62 6.30 11.66
N ASP A 89 23.00 5.14 11.13
CA ASP A 89 24.29 4.53 11.44
C ASP A 89 25.42 5.39 10.85
N LYS A 90 26.26 5.92 11.74
CA LYS A 90 27.43 6.74 11.36
C LYS A 90 28.45 5.96 10.55
N SER A 91 28.48 4.63 10.66
CA SER A 91 29.37 3.77 9.85
C SER A 91 29.01 3.77 8.37
N LYS A 92 27.76 4.12 8.04
CA LYS A 92 27.24 4.22 6.66
C LYS A 92 27.42 5.60 6.06
N VAL A 93 28.02 6.55 6.79
CA VAL A 93 28.40 7.85 6.24
C VAL A 93 29.81 7.75 5.67
N ILE A 94 29.91 7.84 4.35
CA ILE A 94 31.17 7.74 3.60
C ILE A 94 31.64 9.12 3.13
N THR A 95 32.91 9.22 2.76
CA THR A 95 33.44 10.39 2.04
C THR A 95 33.74 9.94 0.61
N ASP A 96 32.92 10.39 -0.32
CA ASP A 96 33.11 10.23 -1.75
C ASP A 96 34.11 11.27 -2.29
N GLU A 97 34.90 10.90 -3.29
CA GLU A 97 35.96 11.74 -3.86
C GLU A 97 35.41 13.02 -4.51
N TYR A 98 34.22 12.96 -5.11
CA TYR A 98 33.65 14.07 -5.90
C TYR A 98 32.43 14.71 -5.23
N ARG A 99 31.62 13.92 -4.52
CA ARG A 99 30.36 14.33 -3.90
C ARG A 99 30.51 14.71 -2.42
N GLY A 100 31.67 14.47 -1.83
CA GLY A 100 31.94 14.76 -0.43
C GLY A 100 31.27 13.76 0.52
N LYS A 101 30.73 14.23 1.64
CA LYS A 101 30.11 13.32 2.63
C LYS A 101 28.74 12.84 2.15
N LEU A 102 28.59 11.53 2.02
CA LEU A 102 27.35 10.87 1.61
C LEU A 102 26.84 9.97 2.73
N ASP A 103 25.57 10.10 3.05
CA ASP A 103 24.88 9.21 3.98
C ASP A 103 24.24 8.06 3.19
N ARG A 104 24.82 6.86 3.29
CA ARG A 104 24.38 5.61 2.64
C ARG A 104 23.54 4.72 3.55
N ASN A 105 22.94 5.28 4.60
CA ASN A 105 21.94 4.55 5.38
C ASN A 105 20.74 4.18 4.48
N ARG A 106 20.27 2.94 4.65
CA ARG A 106 19.07 2.44 3.99
C ARG A 106 17.82 3.17 4.51
N ARG A 107 16.79 3.16 3.67
CA ARG A 107 15.48 3.73 3.95
C ARG A 107 14.46 2.61 4.14
N GLY A 108 13.38 2.93 4.83
CA GLY A 108 12.28 2.01 5.08
C GLY A 108 10.94 2.72 5.04
N ILE A 109 9.88 1.93 5.24
CA ILE A 109 8.50 2.34 5.19
C ILE A 109 7.76 1.94 6.47
N ILE A 110 6.90 2.84 6.95
CA ILE A 110 5.93 2.58 8.01
C ILE A 110 4.57 3.07 7.50
N ALA A 111 3.61 2.17 7.36
CA ALA A 111 2.23 2.49 7.03
C ALA A 111 1.37 2.51 8.29
N LEU A 112 0.56 3.54 8.43
CA LEU A 112 -0.23 3.85 9.60
C LEU A 112 -1.68 4.12 9.19
N ILE A 113 -2.61 3.43 9.84
CA ILE A 113 -4.04 3.64 9.63
C ILE A 113 -4.53 4.75 10.56
N ASN A 114 -5.26 5.71 10.01
CA ASN A 114 -5.87 6.78 10.77
C ASN A 114 -7.11 6.26 11.51
N LYS A 115 -7.17 6.48 12.84
CA LYS A 115 -8.31 6.11 13.70
C LYS A 115 -9.11 7.32 14.19
N ASN A 116 -9.01 8.45 13.50
CA ASN A 116 -9.49 9.80 13.87
C ASN A 116 -8.75 10.43 15.05
N ASP A 117 -8.62 9.72 16.17
CA ASP A 117 -8.00 10.26 17.37
C ASP A 117 -6.52 9.86 17.50
N GLY A 118 -5.98 9.16 16.53
CA GLY A 118 -4.58 8.74 16.49
C GLY A 118 -4.34 7.81 15.31
N TYR A 119 -3.22 7.12 15.37
CA TYR A 119 -2.75 6.24 14.32
C TYR A 119 -2.46 4.86 14.89
N GLU A 120 -2.78 3.83 14.10
CA GLU A 120 -2.46 2.44 14.36
C GLU A 120 -1.42 1.95 13.35
N LEU A 121 -0.42 1.19 13.80
CA LEU A 121 0.55 0.57 12.90
C LEU A 121 -0.12 -0.49 12.03
N ALA A 122 -0.07 -0.33 10.71
CA ALA A 122 -0.52 -1.34 9.76
C ALA A 122 0.63 -2.24 9.29
N VAL A 123 1.66 -1.62 8.69
CA VAL A 123 2.81 -2.34 8.10
C VAL A 123 4.08 -1.58 8.40
N LYS A 124 5.19 -2.31 8.57
CA LYS A 124 6.52 -1.74 8.67
C LYS A 124 7.54 -2.60 7.95
N ASN A 125 8.51 -1.95 7.33
CA ASN A 125 9.72 -2.56 6.80
C ASN A 125 10.83 -1.52 6.82
N TYR A 126 11.81 -1.65 7.72
CA TYR A 126 12.65 -0.52 8.12
C TYR A 126 13.86 -0.26 7.20
N ASP A 127 14.25 -1.21 6.37
CA ASP A 127 15.47 -1.16 5.57
C ASP A 127 15.30 -1.72 4.15
N CYS A 128 14.07 -1.84 3.64
CA CYS A 128 13.82 -2.39 2.31
C CYS A 128 14.27 -1.51 1.14
N PHE A 129 14.50 -0.21 1.34
CA PHE A 129 14.91 0.71 0.27
C PHE A 129 16.38 1.09 0.40
N SER A 130 17.04 1.24 -0.74
CA SER A 130 18.39 1.79 -0.82
C SER A 130 18.45 3.28 -0.46
N SER A 131 19.64 3.85 -0.28
CA SER A 131 19.79 5.28 -0.03
C SER A 131 19.50 6.11 -1.29
N GLU A 132 19.07 7.36 -1.13
CA GLU A 132 19.07 8.36 -2.20
C GLU A 132 20.50 8.70 -2.70
N ASN A 133 21.53 8.27 -1.97
CA ASN A 133 22.93 8.52 -2.31
C ASN A 133 23.62 7.33 -2.98
N GLU A 134 22.89 6.31 -3.46
CA GLU A 134 23.49 5.17 -4.18
C GLU A 134 24.31 5.59 -5.42
N GLU A 135 25.15 4.67 -5.90
CA GLU A 135 25.89 4.83 -7.15
C GLU A 135 25.00 4.44 -8.33
N GLY A 136 24.86 5.31 -9.32
CA GLY A 136 24.15 5.00 -10.58
C GLY A 136 25.04 4.45 -11.69
N GLY A 137 26.31 4.16 -11.38
CA GLY A 137 27.32 3.75 -12.36
C GLY A 137 27.63 4.85 -13.37
N VAL A 138 27.34 4.60 -14.66
CA VAL A 138 27.55 5.59 -15.75
C VAL A 138 26.49 6.70 -15.73
N TYR A 139 25.42 6.55 -14.95
CA TYR A 139 24.33 7.50 -14.84
C TYR A 139 23.99 7.81 -13.37
N TYR A 140 22.87 8.49 -13.09
CA TYR A 140 22.41 8.73 -11.72
C TYR A 140 21.63 7.52 -11.18
N ALA A 141 21.63 7.31 -9.87
CA ALA A 141 20.90 6.20 -9.24
C ALA A 141 19.38 6.40 -9.35
N PRO A 142 18.58 5.36 -9.63
CA PRO A 142 17.13 5.47 -9.78
C PRO A 142 16.47 6.22 -8.62
N GLU A 143 15.57 7.16 -8.94
CA GLU A 143 14.84 7.94 -7.95
C GLU A 143 13.63 7.16 -7.43
N LEU A 144 13.55 7.00 -6.11
CA LEU A 144 12.42 6.36 -5.43
C LEU A 144 11.25 7.35 -5.32
N ASP A 145 10.09 6.94 -5.80
CA ASP A 145 8.83 7.69 -5.81
C ASP A 145 7.69 6.82 -5.24
N LEU A 146 6.84 7.39 -4.39
CA LEU A 146 5.72 6.68 -3.78
C LEU A 146 4.43 7.49 -3.88
N GLU A 147 3.34 6.82 -4.24
CA GLU A 147 2.01 7.44 -4.33
C GLU A 147 0.96 6.50 -3.74
N ILE A 148 0.01 7.04 -2.98
CA ILE A 148 -1.26 6.36 -2.69
C ILE A 148 -2.31 6.87 -3.67
N LYS A 149 -2.85 5.96 -4.48
CA LYS A 149 -3.87 6.31 -5.48
C LYS A 149 -4.90 5.20 -5.61
N ASN A 150 -6.18 5.58 -5.53
CA ASN A 150 -7.31 4.65 -5.64
C ASN A 150 -7.24 3.47 -4.64
N GLY A 151 -6.78 3.75 -3.41
CA GLY A 151 -6.59 2.76 -2.35
C GLY A 151 -5.58 1.68 -2.70
N LYS A 152 -4.49 2.06 -3.37
CA LYS A 152 -3.32 1.25 -3.67
C LYS A 152 -2.07 2.07 -3.42
N LEU A 153 -1.01 1.40 -3.03
CA LEU A 153 0.32 1.98 -2.89
C LEU A 153 1.13 1.65 -4.14
N TYR A 154 1.68 2.68 -4.77
CA TYR A 154 2.61 2.58 -5.89
C TYR A 154 4.01 2.90 -5.36
N ILE A 155 4.97 2.03 -5.65
CA ILE A 155 6.38 2.23 -5.32
C ILE A 155 7.14 2.16 -6.63
N ALA A 156 7.69 3.29 -7.07
CA ALA A 156 8.35 3.42 -8.35
C ALA A 156 9.81 3.80 -8.21
N TYR A 157 10.61 3.32 -9.15
CA TYR A 157 11.98 3.73 -9.37
C TYR A 157 12.07 4.34 -10.76
N ARG A 158 12.40 5.62 -10.84
CA ARG A 158 12.53 6.37 -12.09
C ARG A 158 14.01 6.52 -12.43
N HIS A 159 14.44 5.92 -13.54
CA HIS A 159 15.84 5.94 -13.98
C HIS A 159 16.03 6.77 -15.26
N GLY A 160 15.14 7.75 -15.47
CA GLY A 160 15.20 8.70 -16.58
C GLY A 160 15.31 8.01 -17.93
N ARG A 161 16.42 8.26 -18.62
CA ARG A 161 16.69 7.74 -19.97
C ARG A 161 16.84 6.22 -20.07
N TYR A 162 16.97 5.53 -18.93
CA TYR A 162 17.02 4.06 -18.86
C TYR A 162 15.67 3.43 -18.54
N GLY A 163 14.63 4.26 -18.29
CA GLY A 163 13.27 3.81 -18.06
C GLY A 163 12.89 3.81 -16.58
N TYR A 164 12.05 2.86 -16.18
CA TYR A 164 11.50 2.78 -14.82
C TYR A 164 11.05 1.36 -14.47
N TRP A 165 10.79 1.13 -13.19
CA TRP A 165 9.99 0.01 -12.73
C TRP A 165 9.12 0.43 -11.54
N GLU A 166 7.94 -0.17 -11.43
CA GLU A 166 6.90 0.23 -10.49
C GLU A 166 6.18 -1.00 -9.94
N TYR A 167 6.03 -1.04 -8.63
CA TYR A 167 5.31 -2.08 -7.91
C TYR A 167 3.98 -1.53 -7.42
N THR A 168 2.89 -2.24 -7.72
CA THR A 168 1.55 -1.89 -7.24
C THR A 168 1.16 -2.83 -6.10
N PHE A 169 0.96 -2.26 -4.92
CA PHE A 169 0.51 -2.97 -3.72
C PHE A 169 -0.93 -2.63 -3.37
N ARG A 170 -1.62 -3.60 -2.77
CA ARG A 170 -2.95 -3.41 -2.17
C ARG A 170 -2.91 -3.83 -0.71
N TYR A 171 -3.42 -2.98 0.16
CA TYR A 171 -3.58 -3.32 1.57
C TYR A 171 -4.70 -4.37 1.73
N GLN A 172 -4.33 -5.56 2.23
CA GLN A 172 -5.24 -6.67 2.51
C GLN A 172 -4.56 -7.68 3.44
N ASN A 173 -5.34 -8.47 4.18
CA ASN A 173 -4.79 -9.50 5.08
C ASN A 173 -3.74 -8.96 6.07
N ASN A 174 -3.95 -7.73 6.57
CA ASN A 174 -3.06 -6.98 7.45
C ASN A 174 -1.65 -6.73 6.88
N ASP A 175 -1.53 -6.63 5.55
CA ASP A 175 -0.28 -6.26 4.88
C ASP A 175 -0.54 -5.58 3.53
N PHE A 176 0.51 -5.04 2.91
CA PHE A 176 0.51 -4.67 1.50
C PHE A 176 0.94 -5.87 0.66
N GLU A 177 0.00 -6.46 -0.07
CA GLU A 177 0.29 -7.56 -1.00
C GLU A 177 0.54 -7.03 -2.42
N LEU A 178 1.60 -7.50 -3.07
CA LEU A 178 2.01 -7.11 -4.43
C LEU A 178 1.01 -7.66 -5.45
N ILE A 179 0.29 -6.77 -6.15
CA ILE A 179 -0.75 -7.14 -7.12
C ILE A 179 -0.41 -6.79 -8.57
N GLY A 180 0.57 -5.92 -8.80
CA GLY A 180 1.04 -5.57 -10.13
C GLY A 180 2.49 -5.13 -10.16
N TYR A 181 3.10 -5.23 -11.35
CA TYR A 181 4.44 -4.72 -11.63
C TYR A 181 4.46 -4.22 -13.08
N ASP A 182 4.98 -3.02 -13.29
CA ASP A 182 5.13 -2.42 -14.61
C ASP A 182 6.54 -1.84 -14.75
N ALA A 183 7.21 -2.12 -15.85
CA ALA A 183 8.57 -1.67 -16.10
C ALA A 183 8.80 -1.33 -17.56
N SER A 184 9.74 -0.42 -17.78
CA SER A 184 10.18 0.05 -19.08
C SER A 184 11.70 0.12 -19.07
N SER A 185 12.33 -0.46 -20.09
CA SER A 185 13.77 -0.39 -20.34
C SER A 185 14.01 0.45 -21.58
N ASN A 186 14.79 1.52 -21.44
CA ASN A 186 14.93 2.53 -22.49
C ASN A 186 16.40 2.77 -22.87
N ARG A 187 16.60 3.20 -24.12
CA ARG A 187 17.84 3.81 -24.61
C ARG A 187 17.53 5.25 -24.99
N GLY A 188 17.65 6.16 -24.02
CA GLY A 188 17.26 7.55 -24.29
C GLY A 188 15.74 7.65 -24.39
N PRO A 189 15.23 8.29 -25.46
CA PRO A 189 13.79 8.35 -25.72
C PRO A 189 13.20 7.07 -26.33
N VAL A 190 14.04 6.12 -26.76
CA VAL A 190 13.60 4.89 -27.44
C VAL A 190 13.31 3.81 -26.42
N THR A 191 12.10 3.26 -26.44
CA THR A 191 11.72 2.13 -25.57
C THR A 191 12.25 0.82 -26.17
N LEU A 192 13.03 0.08 -25.39
CA LEU A 192 13.59 -1.21 -25.78
C LEU A 192 12.66 -2.36 -25.39
N ALA A 193 12.11 -2.30 -24.18
CA ALA A 193 11.18 -3.30 -23.70
C ALA A 193 10.22 -2.71 -22.67
N GLU A 194 9.00 -3.22 -22.66
CA GLU A 194 8.03 -2.98 -21.59
C GLU A 194 7.59 -4.32 -21.00
N THR A 195 7.47 -4.37 -19.68
CA THR A 195 6.94 -5.53 -18.97
C THR A 195 5.77 -5.08 -18.11
N SER A 196 4.67 -5.83 -18.16
CA SER A 196 3.51 -5.64 -17.28
C SER A 196 3.08 -6.98 -16.71
N ILE A 197 2.95 -7.05 -15.40
CA ILE A 197 2.57 -8.25 -14.67
C ILE A 197 1.36 -7.93 -13.80
N ASN A 198 0.32 -8.75 -13.93
CA ASN A 198 -0.81 -8.77 -13.02
C ASN A 198 -0.77 -10.06 -12.21
N PHE A 199 -0.39 -9.98 -10.93
CA PHE A 199 -0.22 -11.16 -10.08
C PHE A 199 -1.55 -11.83 -9.71
N LEU A 200 -2.67 -11.08 -9.74
CA LEU A 200 -4.01 -11.63 -9.49
C LEU A 200 -4.47 -12.54 -10.63
N THR A 201 -4.23 -12.14 -11.88
CA THR A 201 -4.55 -12.95 -13.06
C THR A 201 -3.41 -13.87 -13.48
N ARG A 202 -2.21 -13.66 -12.90
CA ARG A 202 -0.94 -14.32 -13.23
C ARG A 202 -0.52 -14.13 -14.68
N LYS A 203 -0.90 -12.99 -15.26
CA LYS A 203 -0.57 -12.65 -16.65
C LYS A 203 0.66 -11.75 -16.66
N LYS A 204 1.71 -12.17 -17.36
CA LYS A 204 2.88 -11.36 -17.72
C LYS A 204 2.81 -11.05 -19.21
N ILE A 205 3.00 -9.78 -19.56
CA ILE A 205 3.10 -9.29 -20.93
C ILE A 205 4.46 -8.64 -21.06
N VAL A 206 5.21 -9.01 -22.10
CA VAL A 206 6.46 -8.37 -22.49
C VAL A 206 6.30 -7.86 -23.91
N ASN A 207 6.49 -6.56 -24.12
CA ASN A 207 6.60 -5.96 -25.44
C ASN A 207 8.10 -5.70 -25.69
N GLN A 208 8.70 -6.44 -26.60
CA GLN A 208 10.11 -6.30 -26.97
C GLN A 208 10.22 -5.51 -28.27
N ASN A 209 10.98 -4.41 -28.29
CA ASN A 209 11.31 -3.72 -29.53
C ASN A 209 12.27 -4.61 -30.34
N THR A 210 11.90 -4.88 -31.58
CA THR A 210 12.64 -5.72 -32.53
C THR A 210 13.40 -4.90 -33.58
N ASN A 211 13.26 -3.57 -33.55
CA ASN A 211 14.03 -2.64 -34.35
C ASN A 211 15.22 -2.10 -33.52
N ASP A 212 16.37 -2.77 -33.61
CA ASP A 212 17.60 -2.42 -32.87
C ASP A 212 18.14 -1.00 -33.19
N ASP A 213 17.85 -0.53 -34.41
CA ASP A 213 18.25 0.76 -34.96
C ASP A 213 17.14 1.83 -34.83
N ALA A 214 16.07 1.53 -34.08
CA ALA A 214 14.95 2.46 -33.93
C ALA A 214 15.42 3.84 -33.40
N ASP A 215 15.03 4.88 -34.13
CA ASP A 215 14.87 6.23 -33.60
C ASP A 215 13.48 6.39 -32.97
N VAL A 216 13.24 7.56 -32.36
CA VAL A 216 11.98 7.86 -31.66
C VAL A 216 10.78 7.73 -32.60
N GLY A 217 9.84 6.86 -32.24
CA GLY A 217 8.62 6.60 -33.00
C GLY A 217 8.78 5.52 -34.08
N GLU A 218 9.97 4.93 -34.22
CA GLU A 218 10.25 3.82 -35.14
C GLU A 218 10.27 2.45 -34.43
N GLU A 219 9.88 2.40 -33.16
CA GLU A 219 9.84 1.17 -32.38
C GLU A 219 8.82 0.18 -32.96
N VAL A 220 9.25 -1.09 -33.08
CA VAL A 220 8.39 -2.19 -33.56
C VAL A 220 8.34 -3.26 -32.49
N PHE A 221 7.22 -3.35 -31.79
CA PHE A 221 7.07 -4.26 -30.66
C PHE A 221 6.54 -5.63 -31.07
N GLU A 222 7.27 -6.67 -30.66
CA GLU A 222 6.75 -8.02 -30.57
C GLU A 222 6.23 -8.28 -29.16
N LYS A 223 4.99 -8.75 -29.06
CA LYS A 223 4.32 -8.99 -27.79
C LYS A 223 4.35 -10.47 -27.44
N THR A 224 4.91 -10.78 -26.27
CA THR A 224 4.85 -12.10 -25.65
C THR A 224 3.92 -12.06 -24.44
N GLU A 225 3.01 -13.02 -24.34
CA GLU A 225 2.18 -13.23 -23.14
C GLU A 225 2.54 -14.56 -22.49
N THR A 226 2.82 -14.54 -21.19
CA THR A 226 3.07 -15.75 -20.40
C THR A 226 2.17 -15.79 -19.17
N LYS A 227 1.92 -17.01 -18.69
CA LYS A 227 1.15 -17.25 -17.47
C LYS A 227 2.09 -17.70 -16.36
N LEU A 228 2.15 -16.93 -15.28
CA LEU A 228 2.99 -17.23 -14.14
C LEU A 228 2.46 -18.41 -13.32
N SER A 229 3.39 -19.14 -12.71
CA SER A 229 3.07 -20.20 -11.75
C SER A 229 2.24 -19.65 -10.59
N PRO A 230 1.28 -20.42 -10.05
CA PRO A 230 0.53 -20.00 -8.88
C PRO A 230 1.46 -19.87 -7.68
N ASN A 231 1.58 -18.66 -7.12
CA ASN A 231 2.31 -18.37 -5.90
C ASN A 231 1.46 -17.46 -5.00
N LYS A 232 1.76 -17.47 -3.69
CA LYS A 232 1.23 -16.47 -2.76
C LYS A 232 1.73 -15.09 -3.19
N LEU A 233 0.89 -14.07 -3.06
CA LEU A 233 1.31 -12.69 -3.29
C LEU A 233 2.40 -12.31 -2.28
N LEU A 234 3.47 -11.71 -2.78
CA LEU A 234 4.56 -11.19 -1.97
C LEU A 234 4.03 -10.04 -1.10
N ARG A 235 4.46 -10.00 0.17
CA ARG A 235 4.09 -8.97 1.12
C ARG A 235 5.19 -7.94 1.25
N LEU A 236 4.82 -6.68 1.41
CA LEU A 236 5.78 -5.59 1.62
C LEU A 236 6.64 -5.83 2.87
N SER A 237 6.08 -6.39 3.94
CA SER A 237 6.83 -6.72 5.16
C SER A 237 7.85 -7.84 4.98
N ASP A 238 7.69 -8.69 3.94
CA ASP A 238 8.57 -9.83 3.66
C ASP A 238 9.70 -9.47 2.66
N ILE A 239 9.70 -8.26 2.07
CA ILE A 239 10.73 -7.82 1.11
C ILE A 239 11.99 -7.39 1.86
N SER A 240 13.10 -8.11 1.69
CA SER A 240 14.38 -7.72 2.31
C SER A 240 15.01 -6.52 1.62
N ASP A 241 15.00 -6.50 0.29
CA ASP A 241 15.65 -5.47 -0.52
C ASP A 241 14.92 -5.32 -1.85
N PHE A 242 14.49 -4.11 -2.19
CA PHE A 242 13.89 -3.83 -3.50
C PHE A 242 14.91 -3.86 -4.64
N ASP A 243 16.20 -3.63 -4.38
CA ASP A 243 17.24 -3.67 -5.42
C ASP A 243 17.50 -5.10 -5.91
N GLU A 244 17.26 -6.10 -5.05
CA GLU A 244 17.44 -7.53 -5.36
C GLU A 244 16.10 -8.23 -5.67
N LEU A 245 15.00 -7.47 -5.70
CA LEU A 245 13.66 -8.04 -5.82
C LEU A 245 13.36 -8.45 -7.27
N ASP A 246 13.50 -9.75 -7.54
CA ASP A 246 13.05 -10.35 -8.79
C ASP A 246 11.58 -10.78 -8.73
N VAL A 247 10.79 -10.18 -9.61
CA VAL A 247 9.35 -10.46 -9.79
C VAL A 247 9.03 -11.03 -11.16
N SER A 248 10.04 -11.23 -12.01
CA SER A 248 9.88 -11.67 -13.39
C SER A 248 9.38 -13.12 -13.49
N GLY A 249 9.64 -13.94 -12.47
CA GLY A 249 9.16 -15.32 -12.36
C GLY A 249 9.80 -16.29 -13.36
N ASP A 250 10.99 -15.94 -13.86
CA ASP A 250 11.78 -16.74 -14.81
C ASP A 250 12.74 -17.73 -14.10
#